data_AF-U2R2G0-F1
#
_entry.id   AF-U2R2G0-F1
#
_cell.length_a   1.000
_cell.length_b   1.000
_cell.length_c   1.000
_cell.angle_alpha   90.00
_cell.angle_beta   90.00
_cell.angle_gamma   90.00
#
_symmetry.space_group_name_H-M   'P 1'
#
loop_
_entity.id
_entity.type
_entity.pdbx_description
1 polymer ?
#
loop_
_entity_poly.entity_id
_entity_poly.type
_entity_poly.pdbx_seq_one_letter_code
_entity_poly.pdbx_strand_id
1 'polypeptide(L)'
;MRVEIEKDIWLLGRENGMTKKDIKKILIEILKLKEVKATKDLPLLASLAMAVPILIGLLSNNLKLGITASLAAIMVVYFPLEGSFSERILMLIGCSFGFISVYTIGLIFSFNRIISVTVFGITVGIIHWTVSHFKLKPPKDFFFIMLCSTAISIPHQAISKIAENIGYLTFGILSTCLTISNYILIKNV
;
A
#
# COMPACT_ATOMS: atom_id res chain seq x y z
N MET A 1 -9.53 -1.67 24.51
CA MET A 1 -9.18 -0.64 23.51
C MET A 1 -9.94 0.68 23.71
N ARG A 2 -11.27 0.79 23.54
CA ARG A 2 -12.01 2.05 23.84
C ARG A 2 -11.86 2.50 25.30
N VAL A 3 -11.82 1.55 26.24
CA VAL A 3 -11.75 1.80 27.69
C VAL A 3 -10.35 2.21 28.16
N GLU A 4 -9.27 1.66 27.59
CA GLU A 4 -7.89 2.14 27.83
C GLU A 4 -7.68 3.59 27.38
N ILE A 5 -8.09 3.90 26.14
CA ILE A 5 -7.90 5.24 25.55
C ILE A 5 -8.64 6.32 26.36
N GLU A 6 -9.82 6.00 26.90
CA GLU A 6 -10.60 6.94 27.71
C GLU A 6 -9.94 7.23 29.06
N LYS A 7 -9.26 6.25 29.68
CA LYS A 7 -8.53 6.43 30.94
C LYS A 7 -7.28 7.29 30.75
N ASP A 8 -6.50 7.04 29.70
CA ASP A 8 -5.27 7.79 29.42
C ASP A 8 -5.57 9.26 29.08
N ILE A 9 -6.61 9.51 28.29
CA ILE A 9 -7.07 10.87 27.96
C ILE A 9 -7.64 11.57 29.20
N TRP A 10 -8.31 10.85 30.11
CA TRP A 10 -8.83 11.44 31.34
C TRP A 10 -7.71 11.83 32.32
N LEU A 11 -6.65 11.03 32.40
CA LEU A 11 -5.46 11.34 33.20
C LEU A 11 -4.72 12.58 32.66
N LEU A 12 -4.53 12.66 31.34
CA LEU A 12 -3.93 13.83 30.66
C LEU A 12 -4.79 15.09 30.73
N GLY A 13 -6.12 14.94 30.65
CA GLY A 13 -7.06 16.06 30.80
C GLY A 13 -7.11 16.61 32.22
N ARG A 14 -6.96 15.74 33.23
CA ARG A 14 -6.91 16.13 34.64
C ARG A 14 -5.63 16.89 34.99
N GLU A 15 -4.47 16.52 34.43
CA GLU A 15 -3.21 17.28 34.60
C GLU A 15 -3.30 18.70 34.02
N ASN A 16 -4.03 18.88 32.93
CA ASN A 16 -4.21 20.18 32.26
C ASN A 16 -5.44 20.98 32.76
N GLY A 17 -6.10 20.54 33.84
CA GLY A 17 -7.26 21.24 34.41
C GLY A 17 -8.52 21.21 33.55
N MET A 18 -8.61 20.31 32.56
CA MET A 18 -9.76 20.19 31.66
C MET A 18 -10.96 19.53 32.34
N THR A 19 -12.15 20.07 32.11
CA THR A 19 -13.38 19.53 32.69
C THR A 19 -13.88 18.31 31.89
N LYS A 20 -14.73 17.46 32.51
CA LYS A 20 -15.36 16.32 31.82
C LYS A 20 -16.09 16.71 30.52
N LYS A 21 -16.56 17.96 30.41
CA LYS A 21 -17.19 18.49 29.19
C LYS A 21 -16.18 18.69 28.06
N ASP A 22 -14.98 19.18 28.37
CA ASP A 22 -13.92 19.45 27.38
C ASP A 22 -13.35 18.12 26.85
N ILE A 23 -13.13 17.15 27.74
CA ILE A 23 -12.71 15.80 27.35
C ILE A 23 -13.76 15.16 26.45
N LYS A 24 -15.05 15.26 26.79
CA LYS A 24 -16.13 14.72 25.97
C LYS A 24 -16.20 15.40 24.60
N LYS A 25 -15.92 16.70 24.52
CA LYS A 25 -15.88 17.47 23.27
C LYS A 25 -14.72 17.04 22.37
N ILE A 26 -13.52 16.88 22.92
CA ILE A 26 -12.35 16.36 22.20
C ILE A 26 -12.59 14.92 21.75
N LEU A 27 -13.17 14.08 22.61
CA LEU A 27 -13.50 12.70 22.25
C LEU A 27 -14.50 12.67 21.09
N ILE A 28 -15.50 13.55 21.09
CA ILE A 28 -16.48 13.69 20.00
C ILE A 28 -15.85 14.27 18.73
N GLU A 29 -14.83 15.14 18.83
CA GLU A 29 -14.08 15.62 17.66
C GLU A 29 -13.18 14.54 17.06
N ILE A 30 -12.51 13.75 17.90
CA ILE A 30 -11.72 12.59 17.45
C ILE A 30 -12.62 11.48 16.88
N LEU A 31 -13.80 11.26 17.49
CA LEU A 31 -14.82 10.31 17.01
C LEU A 31 -15.70 10.85 15.89
N LYS A 32 -15.66 12.16 15.62
CA LYS A 32 -16.20 12.71 14.36
C LYS A 32 -15.27 12.22 13.27
N LEU A 33 -15.51 10.98 12.86
CA LEU A 33 -15.04 10.43 11.60
C LEU A 33 -15.46 11.43 10.54
N LYS A 34 -14.51 12.26 10.13
CA LYS A 34 -14.68 13.19 9.01
C LYS A 34 -15.23 12.33 7.88
N GLU A 35 -16.44 12.63 7.41
CA GLU A 35 -17.02 11.90 6.29
C GLU A 35 -16.04 12.05 5.13
N VAL A 36 -15.32 10.97 4.86
CA VAL A 36 -14.46 10.90 3.70
C VAL A 36 -15.44 10.81 2.55
N LYS A 37 -15.52 11.87 1.72
CA LYS A 37 -16.08 11.79 0.38
C LYS A 37 -15.20 10.87 -0.47
N ALA A 38 -15.10 9.60 -0.07
CA ALA A 38 -14.38 8.56 -0.76
C ALA A 38 -15.33 8.02 -1.83
N THR A 39 -14.89 8.10 -3.07
CA THR A 39 -15.51 7.44 -4.21
C THR A 39 -15.57 5.95 -3.90
N LYS A 40 -16.78 5.41 -3.75
CA LYS A 40 -17.02 3.99 -3.39
C LYS A 40 -16.37 3.02 -4.37
N ASP A 41 -16.12 3.49 -5.59
CA ASP A 41 -15.50 2.75 -6.68
C ASP A 41 -14.06 2.31 -6.35
N LEU A 42 -13.27 3.10 -5.60
CA LEU A 42 -11.85 2.83 -5.40
C LEU A 42 -11.59 1.62 -4.48
N PRO A 43 -12.23 1.49 -3.30
CA PRO A 43 -12.12 0.28 -2.48
C PRO A 43 -12.69 -0.96 -3.18
N LEU A 44 -13.78 -0.79 -3.94
CA LEU A 44 -14.36 -1.89 -4.71
C LEU A 44 -13.38 -2.40 -5.77
N LEU A 45 -12.76 -1.49 -6.53
CA LEU A 45 -11.75 -1.81 -7.54
C LEU A 45 -10.53 -2.51 -6.92
N ALA A 46 -10.06 -2.04 -5.76
CA ALA A 46 -8.95 -2.66 -5.04
C ALA A 46 -9.30 -4.08 -4.58
N SER A 47 -10.49 -4.29 -4.02
CA SER A 47 -10.93 -5.62 -3.57
C SER A 47 -11.05 -6.61 -4.73
N LEU A 48 -11.53 -6.16 -5.89
CA LEU A 48 -11.63 -7.00 -7.09
C LEU A 48 -10.24 -7.36 -7.63
N ALA A 49 -9.33 -6.38 -7.68
CA ALA A 49 -7.95 -6.60 -8.11
C ALA A 49 -7.17 -7.55 -7.17
N MET A 50 -7.47 -7.54 -5.86
CA MET A 50 -6.89 -8.47 -4.89
C MET A 50 -7.48 -9.89 -5.00
N ALA A 51 -8.78 -10.03 -5.24
CA ALA A 51 -9.47 -11.31 -5.23
C ALA A 51 -8.97 -12.27 -6.33
N VAL A 52 -8.68 -11.74 -7.53
CA VAL A 52 -8.25 -12.53 -8.69
C VAL A 52 -6.93 -13.30 -8.43
N PRO A 53 -5.80 -12.65 -8.08
CA PRO A 53 -4.55 -13.36 -7.83
C PRO A 53 -4.61 -14.29 -6.61
N ILE A 54 -5.41 -13.95 -5.58
CA ILE A 54 -5.61 -14.84 -4.42
C ILE A 54 -6.32 -16.12 -4.84
N LEU A 55 -7.41 -16.00 -5.63
CA LEU A 55 -8.17 -17.15 -6.10
C LEU A 55 -7.31 -18.07 -6.99
N ILE A 56 -6.51 -17.48 -7.89
CA ILE A 56 -5.57 -18.24 -8.72
C ILE A 56 -4.52 -18.97 -7.85
N GLY A 57 -3.98 -18.30 -6.84
CA GLY A 57 -3.04 -18.91 -5.89
C GLY A 57 -3.64 -20.05 -5.06
N LEU A 58 -4.93 -19.92 -4.68
CA LEU A 58 -5.67 -20.97 -3.97
C LEU A 58 -5.90 -22.19 -4.89
N LEU A 59 -6.32 -21.97 -6.14
CA LEU A 59 -6.51 -23.04 -7.13
C LEU A 59 -5.20 -23.75 -7.47
N SER A 60 -4.08 -23.02 -7.47
CA SER A 60 -2.74 -23.56 -7.72
C SER A 60 -2.12 -24.26 -6.50
N ASN A 61 -2.87 -24.40 -5.41
CA ASN A 61 -2.43 -24.96 -4.12
C ASN A 61 -1.19 -24.26 -3.53
N ASN A 62 -0.96 -23.01 -3.90
CA ASN A 62 0.22 -22.21 -3.53
C ASN A 62 -0.22 -20.85 -2.98
N LEU A 63 -0.96 -20.88 -1.87
CA LEU A 63 -1.57 -19.69 -1.27
C LEU A 63 -0.54 -18.61 -0.93
N LYS A 64 0.67 -18.99 -0.48
CA LYS A 64 1.75 -18.03 -0.18
C LYS A 64 2.11 -17.16 -1.39
N LEU A 65 2.20 -17.76 -2.57
CA LEU A 65 2.52 -17.06 -3.81
C LEU A 65 1.33 -16.22 -4.30
N GLY A 66 0.10 -16.71 -4.09
CA GLY A 66 -1.12 -15.94 -4.32
C GLY A 66 -1.23 -14.67 -3.46
N ILE A 67 -0.85 -14.76 -2.18
CA ILE A 67 -0.79 -13.60 -1.28
C ILE A 67 0.26 -12.60 -1.78
N THR A 68 1.46 -13.08 -2.17
CA THR A 68 2.50 -12.22 -2.75
C THR A 68 2.02 -11.51 -4.02
N ALA A 69 1.35 -12.22 -4.92
CA ALA A 69 0.76 -11.62 -6.11
C ALA A 69 -0.33 -10.58 -5.75
N SER A 70 -1.13 -10.83 -4.72
CA SER A 70 -2.19 -9.91 -4.28
C SER A 70 -1.67 -8.60 -3.66
N LEU A 71 -0.45 -8.57 -3.14
CA LEU A 71 0.18 -7.33 -2.64
C LEU A 71 0.29 -6.27 -3.73
N ALA A 72 0.41 -6.67 -4.99
CA ALA A 72 0.44 -5.76 -6.12
C ALA A 72 -0.85 -4.95 -6.28
N ALA A 73 -2.01 -5.48 -5.87
CA ALA A 73 -3.30 -4.81 -6.05
C ALA A 73 -3.45 -3.56 -5.18
N ILE A 74 -2.61 -3.39 -4.17
CA ILE A 74 -2.52 -2.16 -3.36
C ILE A 74 -2.11 -0.96 -4.22
N MET A 75 -1.45 -1.21 -5.36
CA MET A 75 -1.14 -0.22 -6.39
C MET A 75 -2.38 0.53 -6.90
N VAL A 76 -3.58 -0.08 -6.89
CA VAL A 76 -4.85 0.56 -7.33
C VAL A 76 -5.09 1.88 -6.63
N VAL A 77 -4.66 2.02 -5.37
CA VAL A 77 -4.90 3.24 -4.58
C VAL A 77 -4.14 4.45 -5.13
N TYR A 78 -3.08 4.23 -5.93
CA TYR A 78 -2.37 5.31 -6.63
C TYR A 78 -3.06 5.76 -7.92
N PHE A 79 -4.13 5.08 -8.35
CA PHE A 79 -4.83 5.43 -9.57
C PHE A 79 -5.55 6.78 -9.44
N PRO A 80 -5.28 7.77 -10.31
CA PRO A 80 -5.93 9.06 -10.24
C PRO A 80 -7.34 8.98 -10.83
N LEU A 81 -8.35 9.16 -9.97
CA LEU A 81 -9.76 9.17 -10.38
C LEU A 81 -10.12 10.35 -11.29
N GLU A 82 -9.34 11.42 -11.26
CA GLU A 82 -9.51 12.66 -12.03
C GLU A 82 -8.22 12.95 -12.82
N GLY A 83 -8.34 13.30 -14.11
CA GLY A 83 -7.22 13.58 -15.00
C GLY A 83 -7.49 13.12 -16.43
N SER A 84 -6.63 13.55 -17.36
CA SER A 84 -6.66 13.09 -18.75
C SER A 84 -6.30 11.59 -18.85
N PHE A 85 -6.72 10.94 -19.94
CA PHE A 85 -6.40 9.53 -20.19
C PHE A 85 -4.88 9.27 -20.19
N SER A 86 -4.10 10.19 -20.79
CA SER A 86 -2.65 10.07 -20.86
C SER A 86 -1.97 10.14 -19.50
N GLU A 87 -2.41 11.03 -18.60
CA GLU A 87 -1.86 11.14 -17.24
C GLU A 87 -2.12 9.88 -16.41
N ARG A 88 -3.31 9.27 -16.58
CA ARG A 88 -3.68 8.02 -15.90
C ARG A 88 -2.76 6.87 -16.29
N ILE A 89 -2.49 6.69 -17.58
CA ILE A 89 -1.62 5.62 -18.08
C ILE A 89 -0.16 5.86 -17.66
N LEU A 90 0.34 7.10 -17.74
CA LEU A 90 1.70 7.43 -17.33
C LEU A 90 1.92 7.14 -15.84
N MET A 91 0.95 7.51 -14.98
CA MET A 91 1.01 7.22 -13.55
C MET A 91 0.96 5.71 -13.27
N LEU A 92 0.16 4.94 -14.01
CA LEU A 92 0.07 3.49 -13.87
C LEU A 92 1.39 2.81 -14.21
N ILE A 93 2.04 3.20 -15.31
CA ILE A 93 3.35 2.68 -15.73
C ILE A 93 4.43 3.02 -14.70
N GLY A 94 4.48 4.29 -14.26
CA GLY A 94 5.46 4.73 -13.26
C GLY A 94 5.30 4.02 -11.92
N CYS A 95 4.06 3.84 -11.45
CA CYS A 95 3.77 3.13 -10.21
C CYS A 95 4.12 1.64 -10.31
N SER A 96 3.76 0.99 -11.42
CA SER A 96 4.09 -0.42 -11.69
C SER A 96 5.60 -0.65 -11.66
N PHE A 97 6.36 0.20 -12.35
CA PHE A 97 7.81 0.13 -12.35
C PHE A 97 8.39 0.31 -10.95
N GLY A 98 7.93 1.33 -10.21
CA GLY A 98 8.36 1.59 -8.84
C GLY A 98 8.08 0.42 -7.89
N PHE A 99 6.91 -0.21 -7.97
CA PHE A 99 6.56 -1.39 -7.18
C PHE A 99 7.53 -2.56 -7.45
N ILE A 100 7.80 -2.86 -8.72
CA ILE A 100 8.72 -3.95 -9.11
C ILE A 100 10.14 -3.65 -8.63
N SER A 101 10.64 -2.42 -8.85
CA SER A 101 12.00 -2.03 -8.45
C SER A 101 12.20 -2.14 -6.94
N VAL A 102 11.29 -1.57 -6.15
CA VAL A 102 11.39 -1.55 -4.69
C VAL A 102 11.30 -2.96 -4.09
N TYR A 103 10.42 -3.81 -4.64
CA TYR A 103 10.31 -5.20 -4.22
C TYR A 103 11.56 -6.02 -4.57
N THR A 104 12.10 -5.82 -5.77
CA THR A 104 13.32 -6.51 -6.24
C THR A 104 14.52 -6.15 -5.37
N ILE A 105 14.73 -4.86 -5.09
CA ILE A 105 15.79 -4.38 -4.19
C ILE A 105 15.63 -5.02 -2.81
N GLY A 106 14.41 -5.05 -2.27
CA GLY A 106 14.15 -5.65 -0.96
C GLY A 106 14.50 -7.14 -0.89
N LEU A 107 14.18 -7.91 -1.94
CA LEU A 107 14.49 -9.35 -1.98
C LEU A 107 15.99 -9.63 -2.15
N ILE A 108 16.68 -8.89 -3.03
CA ILE A 108 18.11 -9.10 -3.31
C ILE A 108 18.94 -8.88 -2.05
N PHE A 109 18.61 -7.85 -1.25
CA PHE A 109 19.39 -7.46 -0.07
C PHE A 109 18.95 -8.12 1.24
N SER A 110 18.13 -9.18 1.19
CA SER A 110 17.61 -9.88 2.39
C SER A 110 18.59 -10.88 3.05
N PHE A 111 19.86 -10.94 2.60
CA PHE A 111 20.83 -11.94 3.09
C PHE A 111 21.38 -11.65 4.50
N ASN A 112 21.58 -10.38 4.86
CA ASN A 112 22.16 -9.99 6.15
C ASN A 112 21.37 -8.85 6.77
N ARG A 113 20.84 -9.07 7.98
CA ARG A 113 20.02 -8.11 8.73
C ARG A 113 20.60 -6.69 8.78
N ILE A 114 21.91 -6.54 8.99
CA ILE A 114 22.55 -5.21 9.09
C ILE A 114 22.50 -4.49 7.74
N ILE A 115 22.82 -5.23 6.67
CA ILE A 115 22.82 -4.71 5.31
C ILE A 115 21.39 -4.41 4.86
N SER A 116 20.43 -5.28 5.16
CA SER A 116 19.03 -5.09 4.83
C SER A 116 18.44 -3.83 5.47
N VAL A 117 18.75 -3.55 6.74
CA VAL A 117 18.29 -2.32 7.41
C VAL A 117 18.89 -1.07 6.77
N THR A 118 20.18 -1.13 6.39
CA THR A 118 20.87 -0.01 5.73
C THR A 118 20.27 0.28 4.35
N VAL A 119 20.07 -0.77 3.54
CA VAL A 119 19.48 -0.67 2.20
C VAL A 119 18.02 -0.21 2.28
N PHE A 120 17.26 -0.68 3.27
CA PHE A 120 15.90 -0.21 3.52
C PHE A 120 15.87 1.30 3.76
N GLY A 121 16.71 1.82 4.65
CA GLY A 121 16.78 3.25 4.94
C GLY A 121 17.10 4.10 3.70
N ILE A 122 18.08 3.68 2.90
CA ILE A 122 18.45 4.37 1.66
C ILE A 122 17.30 4.33 0.65
N THR A 123 16.67 3.17 0.48
CA THR A 123 15.57 2.96 -0.48
C THR A 123 14.36 3.81 -0.09
N VAL A 124 14.01 3.87 1.20
CA VAL A 124 12.96 4.75 1.72
C VAL A 124 13.25 6.22 1.42
N GLY A 125 14.49 6.67 1.62
CA GLY A 125 14.91 8.04 1.29
C GLY A 125 14.72 8.36 -0.20
N ILE A 126 15.11 7.44 -1.09
CA ILE A 126 14.94 7.58 -2.54
C ILE A 126 13.46 7.61 -2.93
N ILE A 127 12.65 6.69 -2.38
CA ILE A 127 11.20 6.65 -2.61
C ILE A 127 10.58 7.97 -2.18
N HIS A 128 10.88 8.43 -0.96
CA HIS A 128 10.32 9.67 -0.43
C HIS A 128 10.65 10.87 -1.34
N TRP A 129 11.91 10.98 -1.75
CA TRP A 129 12.36 12.03 -2.67
C TRP A 129 11.64 11.97 -4.02
N THR A 130 11.51 10.77 -4.60
CA THR A 130 10.82 10.52 -5.87
C THR A 130 9.34 10.89 -5.78
N VAL A 131 8.64 10.37 -4.77
CA VAL A 131 7.21 10.61 -4.53
C VAL A 131 6.92 12.10 -4.29
N SER A 132 7.82 12.77 -3.57
CA SER A 132 7.74 14.22 -3.35
C SER A 132 7.95 15.00 -4.65
N HIS A 133 8.88 14.58 -5.52
CA HIS A 133 9.11 15.19 -6.82
C HIS A 133 7.88 15.09 -7.72
N PHE A 134 7.22 13.92 -7.76
CA PHE A 134 6.01 13.68 -8.56
C PHE A 134 4.71 14.17 -7.92
N LYS A 135 4.77 14.78 -6.71
CA LYS A 135 3.61 15.30 -5.96
C LYS A 135 2.42 14.33 -5.92
N LEU A 136 2.71 13.04 -5.69
CA LEU A 136 1.69 12.00 -5.66
C LEU A 136 0.62 12.32 -4.61
N LYS A 137 -0.65 12.11 -4.98
CA LYS A 137 -1.80 12.23 -4.07
C LYS A 137 -1.61 11.25 -2.89
N PRO A 138 -2.12 11.56 -1.68
CA PRO A 138 -2.07 10.62 -0.55
C PRO A 138 -2.67 9.28 -0.98
N PRO A 139 -2.01 8.14 -0.73
CA PRO A 139 -1.10 7.83 0.39
C PRO A 139 0.43 7.97 0.14
N LYS A 140 0.87 8.74 -0.86
CA LYS A 140 2.28 9.13 -1.09
C LYS A 140 3.26 7.94 -1.22
N ASP A 141 4.13 7.73 -0.24
CA ASP A 141 5.24 6.77 -0.23
C ASP A 141 4.89 5.49 0.55
N PHE A 142 3.81 5.51 1.32
CA PHE A 142 3.47 4.47 2.30
C PHE A 142 3.48 3.05 1.74
N PHE A 143 2.79 2.80 0.62
CA PHE A 143 2.70 1.44 0.09
C PHE A 143 3.99 0.96 -0.59
N PHE A 144 4.80 1.87 -1.13
CA PHE A 144 6.11 1.50 -1.66
C PHE A 144 7.02 1.04 -0.51
N ILE A 145 7.03 1.80 0.59
CA ILE A 145 7.82 1.47 1.79
C ILE A 145 7.33 0.15 2.41
N MET A 146 6.01 -0.03 2.50
CA MET A 146 5.42 -1.28 2.99
C MET A 146 5.83 -2.47 2.13
N LEU A 147 5.75 -2.36 0.80
CA LEU A 147 6.17 -3.42 -0.11
C LEU A 147 7.66 -3.75 0.05
N CYS A 148 8.52 -2.72 0.18
CA CYS A 148 9.94 -2.90 0.48
C CYS A 148 10.17 -3.68 1.78
N SER A 149 9.47 -3.26 2.84
CA SER A 149 9.57 -3.89 4.17
C SER A 149 9.13 -5.35 4.12
N THR A 150 8.06 -5.66 3.37
CA THR A 150 7.61 -7.05 3.22
C THR A 150 8.65 -7.90 2.49
N ALA A 151 9.27 -7.37 1.42
CA ALA A 151 10.32 -8.07 0.68
C ALA A 151 11.56 -8.37 1.54
N ILE A 152 12.03 -7.38 2.30
CA ILE A 152 13.20 -7.51 3.19
C ILE A 152 12.94 -8.47 4.35
N SER A 153 11.69 -8.64 4.76
CA SER A 153 11.34 -9.55 5.86
C SER A 153 11.31 -11.02 5.43
N ILE A 154 11.35 -11.31 4.13
CA ILE A 154 11.39 -12.68 3.62
C ILE A 154 12.80 -13.23 3.80
N PRO A 155 12.99 -14.37 4.50
CA PRO A 155 14.32 -14.97 4.68
C PRO A 155 15.04 -15.19 3.35
N HIS A 156 16.36 -15.02 3.33
CA HIS A 156 17.13 -15.20 2.10
C HIS A 156 16.90 -16.58 1.48
N GLN A 157 16.51 -16.59 0.20
CA GLN A 157 16.21 -17.79 -0.57
C GLN A 157 17.19 -17.91 -1.73
N ALA A 158 17.27 -19.10 -2.33
CA ALA A 158 18.03 -19.30 -3.56
C ALA A 158 17.55 -18.34 -4.67
N ILE A 159 18.47 -17.99 -5.58
CA ILE A 159 18.24 -17.06 -6.69
C ILE A 159 16.99 -17.45 -7.53
N SER A 160 16.74 -18.76 -7.69
CA SER A 160 15.55 -19.28 -8.37
C SER A 160 14.25 -18.84 -7.71
N LYS A 161 14.17 -18.87 -6.37
CA LYS A 161 12.98 -18.50 -5.62
C LYS A 161 12.78 -16.98 -5.56
N ILE A 162 13.87 -16.21 -5.60
CA ILE A 162 13.83 -14.75 -5.71
C ILE A 162 13.17 -14.35 -7.03
N ALA A 163 13.64 -14.91 -8.15
CA ALA A 163 13.05 -14.65 -9.47
C ALA A 163 11.57 -15.06 -9.53
N GLU A 164 11.23 -16.21 -8.93
CA GLU A 164 9.85 -16.68 -8.83
C GLU A 164 8.95 -15.66 -8.09
N ASN A 165 9.36 -15.18 -6.92
CA ASN A 165 8.59 -14.20 -6.14
C ASN A 165 8.40 -12.87 -6.88
N ILE A 166 9.43 -12.41 -7.61
CA ILE A 166 9.34 -11.19 -8.46
C ILE A 166 8.35 -11.43 -9.61
N GLY A 167 8.38 -12.62 -10.21
CA GLY A 167 7.44 -13.03 -11.26
C GLY A 167 5.99 -13.01 -10.77
N TYR A 168 5.71 -13.58 -9.60
CA TYR A 168 4.36 -13.58 -9.00
C TYR A 168 3.88 -12.17 -8.65
N LEU A 169 4.74 -11.30 -8.12
CA LEU A 169 4.38 -9.90 -7.90
C LEU A 169 4.03 -9.23 -9.23
N THR A 170 4.87 -9.43 -10.26
CA THR A 170 4.66 -8.84 -11.59
C THR A 170 3.35 -9.33 -12.22
N PHE A 171 3.01 -10.62 -12.04
CA PHE A 171 1.73 -11.16 -12.47
C PHE A 171 0.54 -10.49 -11.76
N GLY A 172 0.68 -10.22 -10.46
CA GLY A 172 -0.29 -9.43 -9.70
C GLY A 172 -0.44 -7.99 -10.21
N ILE A 173 0.65 -7.34 -10.59
CA ILE A 173 0.64 -6.00 -11.18
C ILE A 173 -0.08 -6.03 -12.53
N LEU A 174 0.21 -7.01 -13.39
CA LEU A 174 -0.47 -7.19 -14.67
C LEU A 174 -1.98 -7.38 -14.48
N SER A 175 -2.39 -8.26 -13.56
CA SER A 175 -3.81 -8.44 -13.22
C SER A 175 -4.46 -7.13 -12.77
N THR A 176 -3.76 -6.36 -11.95
CA THR A 176 -4.25 -5.07 -11.45
C THR A 176 -4.39 -4.03 -12.57
N CYS A 177 -3.39 -3.94 -13.45
CA CYS A 177 -3.42 -3.07 -14.62
C CYS A 177 -4.58 -3.40 -15.55
N LEU A 178 -4.89 -4.69 -15.75
CA LEU A 178 -6.06 -5.12 -16.51
C LEU A 178 -7.36 -4.65 -15.86
N THR A 179 -7.51 -4.83 -14.54
CA THR A 179 -8.69 -4.36 -13.81
C THR A 179 -8.88 -2.83 -13.92
N ILE A 180 -7.79 -2.07 -13.80
CA ILE A 180 -7.82 -0.60 -13.95
C ILE A 180 -8.16 -0.21 -15.40
N SER A 181 -7.59 -0.88 -16.39
CA SER A 181 -7.85 -0.58 -17.81
C SER A 181 -9.31 -0.81 -18.18
N ASN A 182 -9.93 -1.89 -17.68
CA ASN A 182 -11.37 -2.14 -17.83
C ASN A 182 -12.21 -1.04 -17.16
N TYR A 183 -11.83 -0.60 -15.95
CA TYR A 183 -12.50 0.51 -15.28
C TYR A 183 -12.43 1.83 -16.08
N ILE A 184 -11.26 2.14 -16.64
CA ILE A 184 -11.09 3.33 -17.49
C ILE A 184 -11.96 3.24 -18.74
N LEU A 185 -12.02 2.07 -19.38
CA LEU A 185 -12.83 1.85 -20.58
C LEU A 185 -14.32 2.05 -20.28
N ILE A 186 -14.84 1.41 -19.23
CA ILE A 186 -16.26 1.52 -18.84
C ILE A 186 -16.67 2.96 -18.53
N LYS A 187 -15.77 3.77 -17.98
CA LYS A 187 -16.04 5.16 -17.62
C LYS A 187 -15.90 6.15 -18.78
N ASN A 188 -15.30 5.72 -19.90
CA ASN A 188 -15.07 6.53 -21.10
C ASN A 188 -16.04 6.19 -22.25
N VAL A 189 -16.91 5.19 -22.06
CA VAL A 189 -18.05 4.85 -22.92
C VAL A 189 -19.29 5.55 -22.37
#